data_AF-A0A2E2URZ0-F1
#
_entry.id   AF-A0A2E2URZ0-F1
#
_cell.length_a   1.000
_cell.length_b   1.000
_cell.length_c   1.000
_cell.angle_alpha   90.00
_cell.angle_beta   90.00
_cell.angle_gamma   90.00
#
_symmetry.space_group_name_H-M   'P 1'
#
loop_
_entity.id
_entity.type
_entity.pdbx_description
1 polymer ?
#
loop_
_entity_poly.entity_id
_entity_poly.type
_entity_poly.pdbx_seq_one_letter_code
_entity_poly.pdbx_strand_id
1 'polypeptide(L)'
;LSTPFGILKKFNDGSYQLKNTSDSLHDLFDNEYNTFAFLVDEGFLIRSYKYTQKPKGEKETVINHEIFKNSKIESACDFLDLLAIQRFKINKSYTVSLIVDLLRYSKVKLGLLLIPSNEKKQGIHIKSVYEGGLAHKSGIENDDIILKIDDKEVHFHKELTNVLENNKSMILTIKRKNQLHKIHINLNNN
;
A
#
# COMPACT_ATOMS: atom_id res chain seq x y z
N LEU A 1 13.27 -7.71 -1.51
CA LEU A 1 13.23 -7.58 -2.99
C LEU A 1 13.84 -6.24 -3.33
N SER A 2 14.76 -6.19 -4.29
CA SER A 2 15.26 -4.91 -4.81
C SER A 2 14.23 -4.33 -5.78
N THR A 3 13.96 -3.03 -5.70
CA THR A 3 13.08 -2.28 -6.59
C THR A 3 13.85 -1.08 -7.15
N PRO A 4 13.38 -0.43 -8.24
CA PRO A 4 14.01 0.78 -8.77
C PRO A 4 14.15 1.91 -7.74
N PHE A 5 13.27 1.93 -6.73
CA PHE A 5 13.20 2.95 -5.68
C PHE A 5 13.68 2.43 -4.31
N GLY A 6 14.46 1.36 -4.27
CA GLY A 6 15.07 0.85 -3.04
C GLY A 6 14.61 -0.55 -2.62
N ILE A 7 14.72 -0.85 -1.33
CA ILE A 7 14.56 -2.21 -0.83
C ILE A 7 13.16 -2.41 -0.26
N LEU A 8 12.42 -3.34 -0.84
CA LEU A 8 11.12 -3.78 -0.35
C LEU A 8 11.27 -5.02 0.55
N LYS A 9 10.84 -4.91 1.80
CA LYS A 9 10.84 -5.98 2.81
C LYS A 9 9.40 -6.42 3.09
N LYS A 10 9.17 -7.73 3.23
CA LYS A 10 7.91 -8.30 3.69
C LYS A 10 8.03 -8.73 5.16
N PHE A 11 6.98 -8.50 5.95
CA PHE A 11 6.89 -8.93 7.35
C PHE A 11 5.96 -10.13 7.52
N ASN A 12 6.07 -10.78 8.69
CA ASN A 12 5.31 -11.99 9.02
C ASN A 12 3.79 -11.76 9.11
N ASP A 13 3.36 -10.54 9.41
CA ASP A 13 1.96 -10.13 9.47
C ASP A 13 1.34 -9.84 8.08
N GLY A 14 2.12 -10.03 7.00
CA GLY A 14 1.70 -9.79 5.63
C GLY A 14 1.86 -8.34 5.16
N SER A 15 2.33 -7.43 6.03
CA SER A 15 2.69 -6.07 5.65
C SER A 15 4.03 -6.00 4.92
N TYR A 16 4.28 -4.89 4.25
CA TYR A 16 5.52 -4.61 3.54
C TYR A 16 6.08 -3.25 3.96
N GLN A 17 7.38 -3.06 3.81
CA GLN A 17 8.00 -1.76 3.95
C GLN A 17 9.02 -1.55 2.84
N LEU A 18 8.89 -0.43 2.14
CA LEU A 18 9.91 0.05 1.23
C LEU A 18 10.85 0.98 2.00
N LYS A 19 12.16 0.79 1.83
CA LYS A 19 13.19 1.74 2.27
C LYS A 19 13.94 2.25 1.03
N ASN A 20 13.70 3.50 0.66
CA ASN A 20 14.45 4.23 -0.35
C ASN A 20 15.53 5.07 0.35
N THR A 21 16.80 4.88 0.03
CA THR A 21 17.92 5.56 0.71
C THR A 21 18.68 6.40 -0.30
N SER A 22 19.00 7.65 0.07
CA SER A 22 19.86 8.54 -0.72
C SER A 22 20.85 9.27 0.19
N ASP A 23 21.86 9.90 -0.43
CA ASP A 23 22.79 10.81 0.21
C ASP A 23 22.21 12.23 0.35
N SER A 24 21.13 12.55 -0.37
CA SER A 24 20.44 13.84 -0.30
C SER A 24 18.93 13.68 -0.15
N LEU A 25 18.34 14.57 0.64
CA LEU A 25 16.88 14.63 0.82
C LEU A 25 16.19 15.18 -0.44
N HIS A 26 16.88 16.00 -1.22
CA HIS A 26 16.41 16.48 -2.52
C HIS A 26 16.07 15.32 -3.47
N ASP A 27 17.00 14.37 -3.65
CA ASP A 27 16.79 13.24 -4.56
C ASP A 27 15.59 12.37 -4.18
N LEU A 28 15.32 12.25 -2.86
CA LEU A 28 14.16 11.51 -2.37
C LEU A 28 12.85 12.24 -2.67
N PHE A 29 12.83 13.57 -2.54
CA PHE A 29 11.65 14.38 -2.86
C PHE A 29 11.37 14.39 -4.37
N ASP A 30 12.40 14.57 -5.20
CA ASP A 30 12.27 14.58 -6.65
C ASP A 30 11.70 13.25 -7.19
N ASN A 31 12.01 12.14 -6.51
CA ASN A 31 11.53 10.81 -6.87
C ASN A 31 10.34 10.33 -6.02
N GLU A 32 9.79 11.15 -5.12
CA GLU A 32 8.73 10.74 -4.20
C GLU A 32 7.48 10.30 -4.97
N TYR A 33 7.02 11.15 -5.90
CA TYR A 33 5.87 10.86 -6.73
C TYR A 33 6.04 9.57 -7.52
N ASN A 34 7.19 9.39 -8.17
CA ASN A 34 7.50 8.19 -8.97
C ASN A 34 7.56 6.92 -8.10
N THR A 35 8.11 7.04 -6.89
CA THR A 35 8.15 5.97 -5.90
C THR A 35 6.74 5.53 -5.52
N PHE A 36 5.85 6.48 -5.21
CA PHE A 36 4.47 6.17 -4.83
C PHE A 36 3.64 5.64 -6.00
N ALA A 37 3.79 6.21 -7.19
CA ALA A 37 3.13 5.74 -8.40
C ALA A 37 3.49 4.28 -8.68
N PHE A 38 4.78 3.93 -8.69
CA PHE A 38 5.26 2.56 -8.84
C PHE A 38 4.64 1.61 -7.81
N LEU A 39 4.62 2.00 -6.53
CA LEU A 39 4.04 1.17 -5.47
C LEU A 39 2.54 0.91 -5.69
N VAL A 40 1.79 1.94 -6.08
CA VAL A 40 0.36 1.81 -6.36
C VAL A 40 0.12 0.91 -7.58
N ASP A 41 0.91 1.07 -8.64
CA ASP A 41 0.82 0.27 -9.87
C ASP A 41 1.16 -1.21 -9.62
N GLU A 42 2.13 -1.48 -8.74
CA GLU A 42 2.47 -2.83 -8.28
C GLU A 42 1.43 -3.44 -7.31
N GLY A 43 0.33 -2.72 -7.06
CA GLY A 43 -0.77 -3.17 -6.23
C GLY A 43 -0.47 -3.07 -4.73
N PHE A 44 0.38 -2.12 -4.32
CA PHE A 44 0.52 -1.77 -2.92
C PHE A 44 -0.42 -0.60 -2.53
N LEU A 45 -0.95 -0.70 -1.32
CA LEU A 45 -1.60 0.36 -0.59
C LEU A 45 -0.57 0.99 0.35
N ILE A 46 -0.37 2.30 0.23
CA ILE A 46 0.47 3.08 1.14
C ILE A 46 -0.31 3.37 2.42
N ARG A 47 0.18 2.89 3.57
CA ARG A 47 -0.43 3.15 4.89
C ARG A 47 0.12 4.41 5.54
N SER A 48 1.43 4.56 5.48
CA SER A 48 2.17 5.68 6.06
C SER A 48 3.51 5.80 5.37
N TYR A 49 4.10 6.99 5.43
CA TYR A 49 5.49 7.20 5.05
C TYR A 49 6.13 8.20 5.99
N LYS A 50 7.46 8.15 6.11
CA LYS A 50 8.26 9.09 6.88
C LYS A 50 9.65 9.22 6.31
N TYR A 51 10.27 10.35 6.56
CA TYR A 51 11.66 10.59 6.25
C TYR A 51 12.53 10.40 7.50
N THR A 52 13.66 9.74 7.33
CA THR A 52 14.66 9.53 8.36
C THR A 52 16.03 9.99 7.90
N GLN A 53 16.89 10.28 8.87
CA GLN A 53 18.30 10.56 8.64
C GLN A 53 19.15 9.74 9.59
N LYS A 54 20.31 9.32 9.11
CA LYS A 54 21.29 8.58 9.88
C LYS A 54 22.68 9.18 9.65
N PRO A 55 23.18 9.98 10.60
CA PRO A 55 24.58 10.39 10.58
C PRO A 55 25.49 9.17 10.74
N LYS A 56 26.67 9.20 10.12
CA LYS A 56 27.64 8.10 10.22
C LYS A 56 28.01 7.84 11.68
N GLY A 57 27.84 6.59 12.11
CA GLY A 57 28.11 6.14 13.48
C GLY A 57 26.99 6.44 14.49
N GLU A 58 25.89 7.04 14.07
CA GLU A 58 24.78 7.42 14.94
C GLU A 58 23.50 6.63 14.62
N LYS A 59 22.51 6.76 15.51
CA LYS A 59 21.20 6.14 15.34
C LYS A 59 20.37 6.91 14.31
N GLU A 60 19.53 6.17 13.60
CA GLU A 60 18.57 6.73 12.66
C GLU A 60 17.47 7.50 13.41
N THR A 61 17.15 8.71 12.95
CA THR A 61 16.17 9.63 13.57
C THR A 61 15.15 10.09 12.54
N VAL A 62 13.90 10.34 12.97
CA VAL A 62 12.81 10.83 12.11
C VAL A 62 12.97 12.33 11.86
N ILE A 63 12.76 12.75 10.61
CA ILE A 63 12.71 14.16 10.22
C ILE A 63 11.27 14.65 10.44
N ASN A 64 11.08 15.67 11.29
CA ASN A 64 9.74 16.19 11.58
C ASN A 64 9.29 17.21 10.53
N HIS A 65 8.23 16.87 9.78
CA HIS A 65 7.68 17.70 8.71
C HIS A 65 6.80 18.88 9.18
N GLU A 66 6.42 18.95 10.46
CA GLU A 66 5.58 20.04 10.98
C GLU A 66 6.31 21.39 11.01
N ILE A 67 7.65 21.37 11.05
CA ILE A 67 8.49 22.57 10.99
C ILE A 67 8.29 23.32 9.65
N PHE A 68 7.87 22.61 8.60
CA PHE A 68 7.76 23.12 7.23
C PHE A 68 6.49 23.95 7.03
N LYS A 69 5.35 23.47 7.54
CA LYS A 69 4.02 24.08 7.31
C LYS A 69 3.89 25.49 7.90
N ASN A 70 4.69 25.82 8.91
CA ASN A 70 4.66 27.10 9.62
C ASN A 70 5.81 28.05 9.23
N SER A 71 6.60 27.70 8.21
CA SER A 71 7.71 28.50 7.73
C SER A 71 7.35 29.23 6.43
N LYS A 72 7.76 30.50 6.26
CA LYS A 72 7.58 31.30 5.02
C LYS A 72 8.55 30.82 3.92
N ILE A 73 8.58 29.53 3.66
CA ILE A 73 9.50 28.94 2.69
C ILE A 73 8.69 28.60 1.44
N GLU A 74 8.97 29.33 0.37
CA GLU A 74 8.17 29.35 -0.86
C GLU A 74 8.56 28.22 -1.83
N SER A 75 9.70 27.56 -1.61
CA SER A 75 10.14 26.39 -2.39
C SER A 75 10.77 25.30 -1.51
N ALA A 76 10.57 24.03 -1.90
CA ALA A 76 11.16 22.89 -1.20
C ALA A 76 12.70 22.90 -1.26
N CYS A 77 13.30 23.46 -2.33
CA CYS A 77 14.75 23.57 -2.48
C CYS A 77 15.37 24.53 -1.44
N ASP A 78 14.76 25.69 -1.20
CA ASP A 78 15.29 26.67 -0.23
C ASP A 78 15.31 26.11 1.20
N PHE A 79 14.33 25.26 1.53
CA PHE A 79 14.30 24.57 2.82
C PHE A 79 15.41 23.50 2.93
N LEU A 80 15.69 22.78 1.84
CA LEU A 80 16.74 21.75 1.81
C LEU A 80 18.13 22.35 1.95
N ASP A 81 18.39 23.46 1.26
CA ASP A 81 19.62 24.22 1.41
C ASP A 81 19.72 24.82 2.82
N LEU A 82 18.63 25.35 3.37
CA LEU A 82 18.61 25.90 4.73
C LEU A 82 18.83 24.81 5.80
N LEU A 83 18.23 23.62 5.67
CA LEU A 83 18.49 22.49 6.58
C LEU A 83 19.93 22.00 6.47
N ALA A 84 20.47 21.94 5.25
CA ALA A 84 21.87 21.61 5.04
C ALA A 84 22.75 22.65 5.76
N ILE A 85 22.52 23.95 5.53
CA ILE A 85 23.26 25.09 6.10
C ILE A 85 23.16 25.15 7.63
N GLN A 86 21.97 24.98 8.22
CA GLN A 86 21.79 25.07 9.67
C GLN A 86 22.38 23.86 10.44
N ARG A 87 22.65 22.74 9.76
CA ARG A 87 23.39 21.60 10.30
C ARG A 87 24.87 21.53 9.87
N PHE A 88 25.35 22.44 9.01
CA PHE A 88 26.74 22.54 8.56
C PHE A 88 27.72 23.10 9.62
N LYS A 89 27.54 22.73 10.88
CA LYS A 89 28.68 22.47 11.78
C LYS A 89 28.71 20.97 12.01
N ILE A 90 29.51 20.26 11.22
CA ILE A 90 30.29 19.04 11.53
C ILE A 90 30.46 18.23 10.23
N ASN A 91 31.72 17.94 9.90
CA ASN A 91 32.20 17.03 8.84
C ASN A 91 31.72 15.57 9.04
N LYS A 92 30.41 15.30 8.92
CA LYS A 92 29.85 13.94 8.99
C LYS A 92 29.00 13.66 7.77
N SER A 93 29.37 12.62 7.02
CA SER A 93 28.52 12.02 6.00
C SER A 93 27.23 11.52 6.64
N TYR A 94 26.08 11.84 6.06
CA TYR A 94 24.77 11.37 6.48
C TYR A 94 24.11 10.58 5.33
N THR A 95 23.22 9.67 5.68
CA THR A 95 22.29 9.06 4.72
C THR A 95 20.87 9.44 5.11
N VAL A 96 20.03 9.74 4.15
CA VAL A 96 18.60 9.95 4.35
C VAL A 96 17.80 8.78 3.80
N SER A 97 16.62 8.54 4.33
CA SER A 97 15.73 7.51 3.80
C SER A 97 14.27 7.91 3.82
N LEU A 98 13.55 7.56 2.76
CA LEU A 98 12.10 7.50 2.72
C LEU A 98 11.69 6.07 3.10
N ILE A 99 10.96 5.96 4.20
CA ILE A 99 10.41 4.69 4.68
C ILE A 99 8.90 4.72 4.42
N VAL A 100 8.41 3.74 3.65
CA VAL A 100 7.01 3.62 3.28
C VAL A 100 6.46 2.32 3.81
N ASP A 101 5.45 2.38 4.67
CA ASP A 101 4.75 1.21 5.18
C ASP A 101 3.58 0.88 4.27
N LEU A 102 3.48 -0.39 3.88
CA LEU A 102 2.68 -0.85 2.76
C LEU A 102 1.84 -2.07 3.16
N LEU A 103 0.69 -2.19 2.51
CA LEU A 103 -0.06 -3.44 2.38
C LEU A 103 -0.12 -3.80 0.91
N ARG A 104 -0.08 -5.09 0.57
CA ARG A 104 -0.32 -5.50 -0.80
C ARG A 104 -1.80 -5.83 -0.96
N TYR A 105 -2.46 -5.33 -2.00
CA TYR A 105 -3.73 -5.94 -2.39
C TYR A 105 -3.44 -7.39 -2.67
N SER A 106 -4.07 -8.28 -1.91
CA SER A 106 -3.97 -9.68 -2.21
C SER A 106 -4.63 -9.87 -3.58
N LYS A 107 -3.82 -10.14 -4.61
CA LYS A 107 -4.22 -10.92 -5.78
C LYS A 107 -4.57 -12.31 -5.24
N VAL A 108 -5.63 -12.42 -4.43
CA VAL A 108 -6.07 -13.72 -3.95
C VAL A 108 -6.45 -14.50 -5.20
N LYS A 109 -6.22 -15.80 -5.19
CA LYS A 109 -6.27 -16.72 -6.35
C LYS A 109 -7.62 -16.76 -7.10
N LEU A 110 -8.58 -15.93 -6.71
CA LEU A 110 -9.79 -15.59 -7.46
C LEU A 110 -9.52 -14.76 -8.73
N GLY A 111 -8.41 -14.00 -8.79
CA GLY A 111 -8.18 -13.05 -9.89
C GLY A 111 -8.93 -11.73 -9.70
N LEU A 112 -8.96 -11.23 -8.46
CA LEU A 112 -9.58 -9.95 -8.10
C LEU A 112 -8.52 -8.92 -7.72
N LEU A 113 -8.76 -7.67 -8.09
CA LEU A 113 -8.13 -6.49 -7.51
C LEU A 113 -9.17 -5.80 -6.64
N LEU A 114 -8.84 -5.54 -5.38
CA LEU A 114 -9.76 -4.98 -4.39
C LEU A 114 -9.41 -3.51 -4.09
N ILE A 115 -10.39 -2.70 -3.70
CA ILE A 115 -10.19 -1.31 -3.25
C ILE A 115 -9.99 -1.32 -1.73
N PRO A 116 -9.08 -0.54 -1.13
CA PRO A 116 -8.82 -0.55 0.31
C PRO A 116 -10.10 -0.41 1.13
N SER A 117 -10.29 -1.30 2.09
CA SER A 117 -11.32 -1.12 3.10
C SER A 117 -10.96 0.10 3.94
N ASN A 118 -11.92 1.02 4.09
CA ASN A 118 -11.89 2.04 5.13
C ASN A 118 -13.13 1.85 6.02
N GLU A 119 -13.08 2.28 7.29
CA GLU A 119 -14.18 2.05 8.26
C GLU A 119 -15.53 2.64 7.83
N LYS A 120 -15.54 3.51 6.82
CA LYS A 120 -16.75 4.19 6.31
C LYS A 120 -17.44 3.43 5.17
N LYS A 121 -16.79 2.43 4.56
CA LYS A 121 -17.34 1.69 3.41
C LYS A 121 -17.88 0.33 3.86
N GLN A 122 -19.12 0.04 3.47
CA GLN A 122 -19.77 -1.24 3.73
C GLN A 122 -19.31 -2.29 2.71
N GLY A 123 -18.77 -3.41 3.20
CA GLY A 123 -18.34 -4.52 2.34
C GLY A 123 -16.94 -4.36 1.74
N ILE A 124 -16.54 -5.36 0.96
CA ILE A 124 -15.26 -5.40 0.24
C ILE A 124 -15.52 -5.01 -1.21
N HIS A 125 -14.95 -3.89 -1.64
CA HIS A 125 -15.13 -3.36 -2.99
C HIS A 125 -14.14 -3.97 -3.98
N ILE A 126 -14.64 -4.38 -5.14
CA ILE A 126 -13.85 -4.94 -6.25
C ILE A 126 -13.51 -3.81 -7.22
N LYS A 127 -12.21 -3.55 -7.41
CA LYS A 127 -11.71 -2.58 -8.39
C LYS A 127 -11.71 -3.16 -9.79
N SER A 128 -11.19 -4.38 -9.94
CA SER A 128 -11.14 -5.05 -11.24
C SER A 128 -11.14 -6.57 -11.11
N VAL A 129 -11.69 -7.23 -12.11
CA VAL A 129 -11.70 -8.68 -12.27
C VAL A 129 -10.79 -9.06 -13.43
N TYR A 130 -9.89 -10.02 -13.20
CA TYR A 130 -9.00 -10.53 -14.23
C TYR A 130 -9.76 -11.46 -15.18
N GLU A 131 -9.75 -11.14 -16.46
CA GLU A 131 -10.41 -11.93 -17.50
C GLU A 131 -9.83 -13.35 -17.55
N GLY A 132 -10.72 -14.35 -17.62
CA GLY A 132 -10.35 -15.77 -17.55
C GLY A 132 -9.96 -16.28 -16.15
N GLY A 133 -9.88 -15.40 -15.14
CA GLY A 133 -9.70 -15.75 -13.74
C GLY A 133 -10.92 -16.47 -13.14
N LEU A 134 -10.75 -17.05 -11.96
CA LEU A 134 -11.82 -17.81 -11.29
C LEU A 134 -13.03 -16.92 -10.97
N ALA A 135 -12.82 -15.70 -10.49
CA ALA A 135 -13.85 -14.70 -10.25
C ALA A 135 -14.64 -14.37 -11.52
N HIS A 136 -13.95 -14.14 -12.64
CA HIS A 136 -14.58 -13.88 -13.93
C HIS A 136 -15.45 -15.07 -14.37
N LYS A 137 -14.89 -16.29 -14.28
CA LYS A 137 -15.60 -17.54 -14.61
C LYS A 137 -16.81 -17.80 -13.71
N SER A 138 -16.77 -17.32 -12.47
CA SER A 138 -17.89 -17.37 -11.52
C SER A 138 -18.90 -16.24 -11.71
N GLY A 139 -18.67 -15.28 -12.62
CA GLY A 139 -19.61 -14.20 -12.94
C GLY A 139 -19.47 -12.95 -12.06
N ILE A 140 -18.33 -12.77 -11.39
CA ILE A 140 -17.99 -11.52 -10.69
C ILE A 140 -17.55 -10.47 -11.72
N GLU A 141 -17.98 -9.24 -11.53
CA GLU A 141 -17.70 -8.10 -12.40
C GLU A 141 -16.95 -6.99 -11.66
N ASN A 142 -16.44 -6.02 -12.42
CA ASN A 142 -15.86 -4.80 -11.88
C ASN A 142 -16.92 -4.03 -11.07
N ASP A 143 -16.48 -3.31 -10.04
CA ASP A 143 -17.31 -2.48 -9.16
C ASP A 143 -18.33 -3.24 -8.28
N ASP A 144 -18.29 -4.58 -8.27
CA ASP A 144 -19.04 -5.39 -7.33
C ASP A 144 -18.60 -5.13 -5.87
N ILE A 145 -19.54 -5.24 -4.93
CA ILE A 145 -19.26 -5.12 -3.50
C ILE A 145 -19.62 -6.42 -2.80
N ILE A 146 -18.64 -7.12 -2.24
CA ILE A 146 -18.87 -8.33 -1.43
C ILE A 146 -19.40 -7.90 -0.06
N LEU A 147 -20.60 -8.33 0.28
CA LEU A 147 -21.24 -8.04 1.57
C LEU A 147 -21.19 -9.22 2.53
N LYS A 148 -21.28 -10.45 2.00
CA LYS A 148 -21.22 -11.68 2.79
C LYS A 148 -20.40 -12.74 2.11
N ILE A 149 -19.79 -13.57 2.93
CA ILE A 149 -19.15 -14.82 2.56
C ILE A 149 -19.85 -15.92 3.33
N ASP A 150 -20.48 -16.84 2.60
CA ASP A 150 -21.45 -17.80 3.10
C ASP A 150 -22.52 -17.04 3.91
N ASP A 151 -22.63 -17.33 5.20
CA ASP A 151 -23.59 -16.69 6.11
C ASP A 151 -22.97 -15.56 6.97
N LYS A 152 -21.69 -15.22 6.74
CA LYS A 152 -20.96 -14.21 7.53
C LYS A 152 -20.85 -12.89 6.79
N GLU A 153 -21.22 -11.80 7.45
CA GLU A 153 -20.97 -10.44 6.96
C GLU A 153 -19.48 -10.13 6.97
N VAL A 154 -19.04 -9.44 5.92
CA VAL A 154 -17.65 -9.03 5.75
C VAL A 154 -17.55 -7.56 5.43
N HIS A 155 -16.48 -6.95 5.93
CA HIS A 155 -16.15 -5.55 5.78
C HIS A 155 -14.69 -5.36 5.33
N PHE A 156 -13.82 -6.32 5.65
CA PHE A 156 -12.39 -6.19 5.49
C PHE A 156 -11.77 -7.31 4.65
N HIS A 157 -10.74 -6.97 3.88
CA HIS A 157 -10.04 -7.89 2.97
C HIS A 157 -9.48 -9.13 3.69
N LYS A 158 -9.11 -8.98 4.95
CA LYS A 158 -8.57 -10.05 5.79
C LYS A 158 -9.58 -11.19 5.97
N GLU A 159 -10.86 -10.88 6.06
CA GLU A 159 -11.93 -11.86 6.24
C GLU A 159 -12.07 -12.73 5.00
N LEU A 160 -12.06 -12.12 3.81
CA LEU A 160 -12.05 -12.84 2.53
C LEU A 160 -10.82 -13.73 2.38
N THR A 161 -9.65 -13.22 2.74
CA THR A 161 -8.39 -13.97 2.62
C THR A 161 -8.39 -15.20 3.55
N ASN A 162 -8.86 -15.06 4.79
CA ASN A 162 -8.99 -16.17 5.74
C ASN A 162 -9.93 -17.28 5.23
N VAL A 163 -11.06 -16.93 4.61
CA VAL A 163 -11.99 -17.95 4.09
C VAL A 163 -11.37 -18.69 2.90
N LEU A 164 -10.64 -17.97 2.04
CA LEU A 164 -10.01 -18.53 0.84
C LEU A 164 -8.89 -19.52 1.15
N GLU A 165 -8.21 -19.39 2.29
CA GLU A 165 -7.14 -20.32 2.70
C GLU A 165 -7.66 -21.63 3.29
N ASN A 166 -8.89 -21.64 3.82
CA ASN A 166 -9.41 -22.74 4.63
C ASN A 166 -10.54 -23.54 3.98
N ASN A 167 -11.09 -23.09 2.84
CA ASN A 167 -12.26 -23.70 2.23
C ASN A 167 -12.00 -24.16 0.80
N LYS A 168 -12.79 -25.14 0.35
CA LYS A 168 -12.77 -25.65 -1.04
C LYS A 168 -13.78 -24.94 -1.94
N SER A 169 -14.79 -24.32 -1.34
CA SER A 169 -15.84 -23.56 -2.04
C SER A 169 -16.41 -22.53 -1.09
N MET A 170 -17.04 -21.49 -1.65
CA MET A 170 -17.70 -20.44 -0.89
C MET A 170 -18.84 -19.82 -1.69
N ILE A 171 -19.80 -19.21 -0.99
CA ILE A 171 -20.87 -18.42 -1.60
C ILE A 171 -20.61 -16.95 -1.29
N LEU A 172 -20.44 -16.11 -2.31
CA LEU A 172 -20.37 -14.67 -2.14
C LEU A 172 -21.76 -14.06 -2.30
N THR A 173 -22.19 -13.26 -1.33
CA THR A 173 -23.30 -12.31 -1.55
C THR A 173 -22.70 -10.98 -1.95
N ILE A 174 -22.92 -10.59 -3.20
CA ILE A 174 -22.42 -9.33 -3.76
C ILE A 174 -23.56 -8.35 -4.02
N LYS A 175 -23.23 -7.06 -4.01
CA LYS A 175 -24.08 -5.97 -4.46
C LYS A 175 -23.56 -5.44 -5.80
N ARG A 176 -24.37 -5.53 -6.85
CA ARG A 176 -24.10 -5.00 -8.19
C ARG A 176 -25.22 -4.05 -8.57
N LYS A 177 -24.91 -2.79 -8.90
CA LYS A 177 -25.91 -1.78 -9.31
C LYS A 177 -27.15 -1.72 -8.38
N ASN A 178 -26.91 -1.83 -7.07
CA ASN A 178 -27.93 -1.87 -6.01
C ASN A 178 -28.81 -3.14 -5.92
N GLN A 179 -28.48 -4.20 -6.67
CA GLN A 179 -29.11 -5.52 -6.58
C GLN A 179 -28.17 -6.52 -5.90
N LEU A 180 -28.75 -7.48 -5.17
CA LEU A 180 -28.00 -8.53 -4.51
C LEU A 180 -27.93 -9.77 -5.39
N HIS A 181 -26.72 -10.32 -5.54
CA HIS A 181 -26.49 -11.58 -6.25
C HIS A 181 -25.74 -12.55 -5.35
N LYS A 182 -26.08 -13.84 -5.46
CA LYS A 182 -25.34 -14.92 -4.81
C LYS A 182 -24.50 -15.63 -5.86
N ILE A 183 -23.19 -15.68 -5.65
CA ILE A 183 -22.23 -16.29 -6.55
C ILE A 183 -21.55 -17.45 -5.85
N HIS A 184 -21.65 -18.63 -6.43
CA HIS A 184 -20.95 -19.82 -5.96
C HIS A 184 -19.55 -19.88 -6.60
N ILE A 185 -18.52 -20.03 -5.77
CA ILE A 185 -17.14 -20.15 -6.22
C ILE A 185 -16.60 -21.51 -5.75
N ASN A 186 -16.04 -22.26 -6.69
CA ASN A 186 -15.33 -23.50 -6.42
C ASN A 186 -13.82 -23.25 -6.57
N LEU A 187 -13.07 -23.47 -5.50
CA LEU A 187 -11.63 -23.18 -5.41
C LEU A 187 -10.75 -24.34 -5.89
N ASN A 188 -11.34 -25.50 -6.23
CA ASN A 188 -10.62 -26.70 -6.67
C ASN A 188 -10.32 -26.77 -8.17
N ASN A 189 -10.67 -25.75 -8.96
CA ASN A 189 -10.35 -25.73 -10.39
C ASN A 189 -8.90 -25.27 -10.62
N ASN A 190 -7.95 -26.18 -10.36
CA ASN A 190 -6.60 -26.14 -10.93
C ASN A 190 -6.50 -27.18 -12.04
#